data_AF-A0A832MBE4-F1
#
_entry.id   AF-A0A832MBE4-F1
#
_cell.length_a   1.000
_cell.length_b   1.000
_cell.length_c   1.000
_cell.angle_alpha   90.00
_cell.angle_beta   90.00
_cell.angle_gamma   90.00
#
_symmetry.space_group_name_H-M   'P 1'
#
loop_
_entity.id
_entity.type
_entity.pdbx_description
1 polymer ?
#
loop_
_entity_poly.entity_id
_entity_poly.type
_entity_poly.pdbx_seq_one_letter_code
_entity_poly.pdbx_strand_id
1 'polypeptide(L)'
;MFVPAAQPAPIAELVALIRQDKTANIRPGKDVFIARAPGRLDVMGGIADYTGSLVLEMPLDVAAAVAVQRRDDRKLILKTYNADAAHASPTVELSLDDFYGTAALLPLETIKGLFTGEKRWAAYVAGAFVILAKHRKLTRKVSGANIAVYSSVPPGSGVSSSAAIEVATLSALTAAYHLILEPLETAVLAQKVENLIVGAPCGVMDQVTSALGQANKLLKLCCQPHTIEGFVDVPEGLTFCGINSNVKHSVGGSAYTSTRIAAFMAHAIIARMYRDFGQKKDPTEGYLARITPDFYERYLRPILPEAITGADFERDYGETIDRVTTIDPEASYQVRSAADHHVLENARVHEFVSRLENIRNATNASLRHLDITMLGNLMLQSHQSYSNNANLGSRETDLLVNMLLARGAAEGIYGAKITGGGSGGTVAILIRDDDDARNALRGVMADYEKQTGLKPDLFTGSSPGATLSEPIKLATV
;
A
#
# COMPACT_ATOMS: atom_id res chain seq x y z
N MET A 1 -32.57 21.38 -6.15
CA MET A 1 -32.14 21.63 -4.76
C MET A 1 -30.72 21.11 -4.67
N PHE A 2 -29.74 22.00 -4.81
CA PHE A 2 -28.32 21.64 -4.89
C PHE A 2 -27.77 21.45 -3.47
N VAL A 3 -27.34 20.23 -3.16
CA VAL A 3 -26.41 19.99 -2.06
C VAL A 3 -25.02 20.27 -2.63
N PRO A 4 -24.25 21.25 -2.11
CA PRO A 4 -22.87 21.40 -2.55
C PRO A 4 -22.11 20.15 -2.14
N ALA A 5 -21.35 19.56 -3.06
CA ALA A 5 -20.38 18.53 -2.71
C ALA A 5 -19.45 19.11 -1.64
N ALA A 6 -19.54 18.58 -0.41
CA ALA A 6 -18.52 18.81 0.59
C ALA A 6 -17.19 18.41 -0.07
N GLN A 7 -16.23 19.33 -0.14
CA GLN A 7 -14.87 18.98 -0.54
C GLN A 7 -14.46 17.76 0.31
N PRO A 8 -13.85 16.72 -0.29
CA PRO A 8 -13.46 15.53 0.47
C PRO A 8 -12.66 15.98 1.69
N ALA A 9 -13.07 15.50 2.87
CA ALA A 9 -12.73 16.08 4.17
C ALA A 9 -11.25 16.51 4.34
N PRO A 10 -10.23 15.80 3.79
CA PRO A 10 -8.83 16.21 3.92
C PRO A 10 -8.44 17.51 3.19
N ILE A 11 -9.09 17.88 2.08
CA ILE A 11 -8.76 19.12 1.35
C ILE A 11 -9.21 20.35 2.15
N ALA A 12 -10.46 20.34 2.63
CA ALA A 12 -11.01 21.46 3.38
C ALA A 12 -10.22 21.71 4.67
N GLU A 13 -9.86 20.62 5.38
CA GLU A 13 -9.03 20.67 6.58
C GLU A 13 -7.64 21.24 6.29
N LEU A 14 -6.95 20.75 5.25
CA LEU A 14 -5.66 21.28 4.85
C LEU A 14 -5.71 22.79 4.54
N VAL A 15 -6.74 23.24 3.83
CA VAL A 15 -6.92 24.67 3.51
C VAL A 15 -7.16 25.48 4.78
N ALA A 16 -7.92 24.98 5.74
CA ALA A 16 -8.14 25.63 7.03
C ALA A 16 -6.83 25.75 7.82
N LEU A 17 -6.04 24.68 7.89
CA LEU A 17 -4.74 24.64 8.56
C LEU A 17 -3.73 25.61 7.92
N ILE A 18 -3.66 25.67 6.58
CA ILE A 18 -2.79 26.62 5.87
C ILE A 18 -3.17 28.07 6.17
N ARG A 19 -4.47 28.38 6.30
CA ARG A 19 -4.93 29.74 6.65
C ARG A 19 -4.54 30.15 8.06
N GLN A 20 -4.47 29.19 8.99
CA GLN A 20 -4.15 29.43 10.40
C GLN A 20 -2.63 29.43 10.64
N ASP A 21 -1.87 28.62 9.92
CA ASP A 21 -0.43 28.44 10.10
C ASP A 21 0.37 28.94 8.88
N LYS A 22 1.03 30.08 9.06
CA LYS A 22 1.87 30.72 8.02
C LYS A 22 3.23 30.04 7.79
N THR A 23 3.61 29.05 8.60
CA THR A 23 4.93 28.40 8.49
C THR A 23 5.08 27.52 7.25
N ALA A 24 3.97 27.11 6.62
CA ALA A 24 3.99 26.50 5.29
C ALA A 24 4.45 27.47 4.18
N ASN A 25 4.50 28.78 4.47
CA ASN A 25 4.90 29.86 3.56
C ASN A 25 4.08 29.92 2.26
N ILE A 26 2.87 29.36 2.25
CA ILE A 26 1.93 29.47 1.13
C ILE A 26 1.35 30.87 1.14
N ARG A 27 1.65 31.64 0.09
CA ARG A 27 1.35 33.07 0.00
C ARG A 27 -0.05 33.31 -0.61
N PRO A 28 -0.80 34.30 -0.10
CA PRO A 28 -2.03 34.76 -0.74
C PRO A 28 -1.83 35.23 -2.17
N GLY A 29 -2.88 35.15 -2.99
CA GLY A 29 -2.93 35.71 -4.34
C GLY A 29 -2.18 34.94 -5.44
N LYS A 30 -1.31 33.98 -5.10
CA LYS A 30 -0.70 33.03 -6.05
C LYS A 30 -1.47 31.71 -6.07
N ASP A 31 -1.41 31.01 -7.20
CA ASP A 31 -2.09 29.72 -7.36
C ASP A 31 -1.51 28.66 -6.42
N VAL A 32 -2.42 27.88 -5.83
CA VAL A 32 -2.12 26.72 -5.00
C VAL A 32 -2.85 25.53 -5.61
N PHE A 33 -2.10 24.49 -5.95
CA PHE A 33 -2.61 23.25 -6.54
C PHE A 33 -2.76 22.23 -5.42
N ILE A 34 -3.94 21.66 -5.25
CA ILE A 34 -4.20 20.70 -4.18
C ILE A 34 -4.66 19.39 -4.79
N ALA A 35 -4.01 18.31 -4.42
CA ALA A 35 -4.45 16.97 -4.75
C ALA A 35 -4.74 16.17 -3.49
N ARG A 36 -5.64 15.20 -3.63
CA ARG A 36 -6.07 14.29 -2.58
C ARG A 36 -5.95 12.86 -3.09
N ALA A 37 -5.45 11.95 -2.26
CA ALA A 37 -5.40 10.53 -2.59
C ALA A 37 -5.75 9.68 -1.35
N PRO A 38 -6.58 8.62 -1.50
CA PRO A 38 -7.02 7.79 -0.39
C PRO A 38 -5.94 6.82 0.08
N GLY A 39 -6.07 6.39 1.34
CA GLY A 39 -5.51 5.11 1.76
C GLY A 39 -6.27 3.94 1.13
N ARG A 40 -5.88 2.71 1.46
CA ARG A 40 -6.49 1.50 0.88
C ARG A 40 -6.57 0.35 1.88
N LEU A 41 -7.58 -0.47 1.72
CA LEU A 41 -7.75 -1.74 2.41
C LEU A 41 -7.43 -2.88 1.43
N ASP A 42 -6.42 -3.69 1.75
CA ASP A 42 -6.15 -4.93 1.02
C ASP A 42 -7.18 -5.98 1.46
N VAL A 43 -8.07 -6.32 0.54
CA VAL A 43 -9.10 -7.33 0.75
C VAL A 43 -8.50 -8.72 0.51
N MET A 44 -7.75 -8.92 -0.57
CA MET A 44 -7.06 -10.18 -0.88
C MET A 44 -5.81 -9.94 -1.74
N GLY A 45 -4.80 -10.81 -1.61
CA GLY A 45 -3.58 -10.78 -2.42
C GLY A 45 -2.38 -10.19 -1.69
N GLY A 46 -2.59 -9.09 -0.96
CA GLY A 46 -1.61 -8.51 -0.04
C GLY A 46 -0.18 -8.47 -0.57
N ILE A 47 0.74 -9.03 0.20
CA ILE A 47 2.19 -8.99 -0.09
C ILE A 47 2.59 -9.79 -1.33
N ALA A 48 1.70 -10.59 -1.92
CA ALA A 48 2.04 -11.34 -3.13
C ALA A 48 2.07 -10.45 -4.39
N ASP A 49 1.74 -9.16 -4.26
CA ASP A 49 1.80 -8.16 -5.32
C ASP A 49 3.19 -8.09 -5.97
N TYR A 50 4.28 -8.03 -5.20
CA TYR A 50 5.63 -7.95 -5.76
C TYR A 50 6.12 -9.24 -6.44
N THR A 51 5.41 -10.36 -6.27
CA THR A 51 5.63 -11.62 -7.00
C THR A 51 4.59 -11.88 -8.08
N GLY A 52 3.77 -10.89 -8.40
CA GLY A 52 2.86 -10.91 -9.54
C GLY A 52 1.45 -11.41 -9.27
N SER A 53 1.01 -11.50 -8.02
CA SER A 53 -0.36 -11.92 -7.73
C SER A 53 -1.38 -10.94 -8.31
N LEU A 54 -2.57 -11.46 -8.64
CA LEU A 54 -3.77 -10.65 -8.63
C LEU A 54 -4.02 -10.17 -7.20
N VAL A 55 -4.38 -8.89 -7.05
CA VAL A 55 -4.78 -8.29 -5.77
C VAL A 55 -6.14 -7.61 -5.91
N LEU A 56 -6.87 -7.54 -4.79
CA LEU A 56 -8.20 -6.95 -4.67
C LEU A 56 -8.20 -5.86 -3.61
N GLU A 57 -8.24 -4.63 -4.06
CA GLU A 57 -8.03 -3.48 -3.19
C GLU A 57 -9.24 -2.57 -3.13
N MET A 58 -9.59 -2.10 -1.93
CA MET A 58 -10.64 -1.13 -1.74
C MET A 58 -10.06 0.23 -1.32
N PRO A 59 -10.27 1.33 -2.07
CA PRO A 59 -9.89 2.66 -1.61
C PRO A 59 -10.74 3.06 -0.39
N LEU A 60 -10.09 3.54 0.67
CA LEU A 60 -10.76 4.00 1.89
C LEU A 60 -11.25 5.45 1.75
N ASP A 61 -12.10 5.88 2.67
CA ASP A 61 -12.55 7.28 2.76
C ASP A 61 -11.48 8.23 3.32
N VAL A 62 -10.66 7.74 4.25
CA VAL A 62 -9.47 8.41 4.77
C VAL A 62 -8.46 8.68 3.65
N ALA A 63 -7.84 9.86 3.67
CA ALA A 63 -7.01 10.32 2.58
C ALA A 63 -5.92 11.30 3.04
N ALA A 64 -4.88 11.40 2.22
CA ALA A 64 -3.92 12.49 2.26
C ALA A 64 -4.36 13.62 1.32
N ALA A 65 -4.13 14.86 1.73
CA ALA A 65 -4.21 16.05 0.90
C ALA A 65 -2.83 16.74 0.88
N VAL A 66 -2.42 17.19 -0.30
CA VAL A 66 -1.14 17.87 -0.51
C VAL A 66 -1.39 19.13 -1.33
N ALA A 67 -0.98 20.27 -0.77
CA ALA A 67 -1.02 21.57 -1.42
C ALA A 67 0.38 21.96 -1.90
N VAL A 68 0.50 22.38 -3.16
CA VAL A 68 1.75 22.82 -3.79
C VAL A 68 1.58 24.24 -4.30
N GLN A 69 2.47 25.14 -3.88
CA GLN A 69 2.62 26.47 -4.45
C GLN A 69 4.04 26.65 -4.98
N ARG A 70 4.17 26.99 -6.27
CA ARG A 70 5.47 27.24 -6.91
C ARG A 70 6.17 28.46 -6.31
N ARG A 71 7.50 28.36 -6.26
CA ARG A 71 8.41 29.45 -5.90
C ARG A 71 9.16 29.92 -7.13
N ASP A 72 9.77 31.10 -6.99
CA ASP A 72 10.62 31.72 -8.02
C ASP A 72 12.11 31.38 -7.79
N ASP A 73 12.46 30.86 -6.61
CA ASP A 73 13.78 30.33 -6.27
C ASP A 73 13.77 28.78 -6.31
N ARG A 74 14.88 28.13 -5.92
CA ARG A 74 15.02 26.66 -5.90
C ARG A 74 14.82 26.04 -4.52
N LYS A 75 14.31 26.79 -3.55
CA LYS A 75 14.07 26.29 -2.19
C LYS A 75 12.84 25.38 -2.15
N LEU A 76 12.88 24.37 -1.29
CA LEU A 76 11.75 23.54 -0.91
C LEU A 76 11.41 23.82 0.55
N ILE A 77 10.15 24.18 0.82
CA ILE A 77 9.62 24.30 2.17
C ILE A 77 8.51 23.27 2.30
N LEU A 78 8.73 22.27 3.14
CA LEU A 78 7.83 21.14 3.32
C LEU A 78 7.23 21.23 4.72
N LYS A 79 5.91 21.32 4.81
CA LYS A 79 5.16 21.37 6.07
C LYS A 79 4.27 20.13 6.17
N THR A 80 4.31 19.45 7.31
CA THR A 80 3.31 18.44 7.68
C THR A 80 2.49 18.94 8.87
N TYR A 81 1.18 18.74 8.80
CA TYR A 81 0.25 18.99 9.93
C TYR A 81 0.00 17.74 10.77
N ASN A 82 0.66 16.62 10.46
CA ASN A 82 0.60 15.36 11.24
C ASN A 82 1.88 15.12 12.05
N ALA A 83 2.65 16.16 12.36
CA ALA A 83 4.00 16.05 12.96
C ALA A 83 4.01 15.26 14.28
N ASP A 84 3.06 15.53 15.17
CA ASP A 84 2.97 14.89 16.49
C ASP A 84 2.69 13.39 16.39
N ALA A 85 1.84 12.99 15.44
CA ALA A 85 1.51 11.59 15.20
C ALA A 85 2.70 10.79 14.62
N ALA A 86 3.67 11.48 14.00
CA ALA A 86 4.80 10.87 13.30
C ALA A 86 6.17 11.09 13.99
N HIS A 87 6.21 11.74 15.17
CA HIS A 87 7.45 12.19 15.82
C HIS A 87 8.40 12.90 14.84
N ALA A 88 7.83 13.76 14.00
CA ALA A 88 8.48 14.37 12.86
C ALA A 88 8.73 15.86 13.08
N SER A 89 9.79 16.40 12.45
CA SER A 89 9.95 17.85 12.39
C SER A 89 8.79 18.41 11.53
N PRO A 90 7.98 19.35 12.06
CA PRO A 90 6.78 19.82 11.37
C PRO A 90 7.11 20.54 10.05
N THR A 91 8.25 21.22 10.00
CA THR A 91 8.74 21.91 8.81
C THR A 91 10.15 21.44 8.46
N VAL A 92 10.37 21.14 7.18
CA VAL A 92 11.67 20.79 6.61
C VAL A 92 11.98 21.73 5.46
N GLU A 93 13.13 22.41 5.55
CA GLU A 93 13.64 23.27 4.48
C GLU A 93 14.82 22.59 3.79
N LEU A 94 14.78 22.55 2.45
CA LEU A 94 15.80 21.97 1.58
C LEU A 94 15.99 22.88 0.35
N SER A 95 17.02 22.61 -0.45
CA SER A 95 17.15 23.16 -1.80
C SER A 95 17.04 22.04 -2.84
N LEU A 96 16.40 22.32 -3.97
CA LEU A 96 16.52 21.44 -5.13
C LEU A 96 17.98 21.28 -5.58
N ASP A 97 18.88 22.20 -5.22
CA ASP A 97 20.30 22.07 -5.51
C ASP A 97 20.99 20.96 -4.71
N ASP A 98 20.44 20.56 -3.57
CA ASP A 98 20.99 19.50 -2.72
C ASP A 98 20.88 18.11 -3.40
N PHE A 99 20.04 17.98 -4.43
CA PHE A 99 19.85 16.74 -5.18
C PHE A 99 20.76 16.62 -6.41
N TYR A 100 21.50 17.66 -6.77
CA TYR A 100 22.26 17.71 -8.01
C TYR A 100 23.75 17.97 -7.76
N GLY A 101 24.59 17.22 -8.48
CA GLY A 101 25.97 17.62 -8.75
C GLY A 101 26.03 18.77 -9.77
N THR A 102 27.19 18.91 -10.42
CA THR A 102 27.43 19.94 -11.44
C THR A 102 26.53 19.78 -12.67
N ALA A 103 26.24 18.57 -13.13
CA ALA A 103 25.51 18.32 -14.38
C ALA A 103 24.30 17.36 -14.27
N ALA A 104 24.18 16.59 -13.18
CA ALA A 104 23.18 15.54 -13.05
C ALA A 104 22.71 15.38 -11.60
N LEU A 105 21.64 14.60 -11.40
CA LEU A 105 21.23 14.14 -10.08
C LEU A 105 22.39 13.39 -9.40
N LEU A 106 22.53 13.58 -8.09
CA LEU A 106 23.42 12.76 -7.27
C LEU A 106 22.95 11.29 -7.26
N PRO A 107 23.83 10.35 -6.89
CA PRO A 107 23.42 8.97 -6.63
C PRO A 107 22.25 8.92 -5.65
N LEU A 108 21.28 8.04 -5.89
CA LEU A 108 20.05 7.99 -5.10
C LEU A 108 20.32 7.69 -3.62
N GLU A 109 21.32 6.88 -3.31
CA GLU A 109 21.77 6.64 -1.92
C GLU A 109 22.26 7.91 -1.22
N THR A 110 22.95 8.80 -1.94
CA THR A 110 23.36 10.10 -1.40
C THR A 110 22.16 10.98 -1.08
N ILE A 111 21.17 11.01 -1.97
CA ILE A 111 19.92 11.77 -1.79
C ILE A 111 19.10 11.20 -0.63
N LYS A 112 18.98 9.87 -0.54
CA LYS A 112 18.32 9.17 0.57
C LYS A 112 18.93 9.54 1.92
N GLY A 113 20.26 9.68 1.98
CA GLY A 113 20.99 10.13 3.17
C GLY A 113 20.60 11.52 3.70
N LEU A 114 19.89 12.35 2.92
CA LEU A 114 19.37 13.65 3.36
C LEU A 114 18.14 13.52 4.28
N PHE A 115 17.45 12.38 4.25
CA PHE A 115 16.16 12.17 4.94
C PHE A 115 16.31 11.23 6.15
N THR A 116 16.94 11.74 7.21
CA THR A 116 17.20 10.97 8.44
C THR A 116 16.52 11.57 9.66
N GLY A 117 16.38 10.76 10.72
CA GLY A 117 15.74 11.18 11.97
C GLY A 117 14.34 11.76 11.77
N GLU A 118 14.10 12.91 12.38
CA GLU A 118 12.82 13.63 12.31
C GLU A 118 12.46 14.15 10.90
N LYS A 119 13.41 14.15 9.94
CA LYS A 119 13.20 14.58 8.55
C LYS A 119 12.80 13.44 7.62
N ARG A 120 12.73 12.20 8.11
CA ARG A 120 12.48 11.01 7.28
C ARG A 120 11.20 11.12 6.44
N TRP A 121 10.14 11.73 6.99
CA TRP A 121 8.87 11.93 6.27
C TRP A 121 9.02 12.78 5.01
N ALA A 122 10.00 13.69 4.97
CA ALA A 122 10.22 14.55 3.81
C ALA A 122 10.65 13.74 2.57
N ALA A 123 11.15 12.50 2.74
CA ALA A 123 11.48 11.61 1.62
C ALA A 123 10.26 11.32 0.73
N TYR A 124 9.07 11.11 1.30
CA TYR A 124 7.83 10.85 0.56
C TYR A 124 7.43 12.02 -0.35
N VAL A 125 7.82 13.24 0.01
CA VAL A 125 7.43 14.48 -0.68
C VAL A 125 8.55 14.99 -1.59
N ALA A 126 9.74 15.21 -1.04
CA ALA A 126 10.89 15.67 -1.79
C ALA A 126 11.40 14.63 -2.80
N GLY A 127 11.26 13.34 -2.48
CA GLY A 127 11.59 12.25 -3.40
C GLY A 127 10.78 12.30 -4.69
N ALA A 128 9.55 12.84 -4.65
CA ALA A 128 8.74 13.04 -5.85
C ALA A 128 9.43 13.96 -6.87
N PHE A 129 10.13 15.01 -6.43
CA PHE A 129 10.94 15.85 -7.34
C PHE A 129 12.07 15.07 -7.99
N VAL A 130 12.77 14.24 -7.21
CA VAL A 130 13.92 13.46 -7.67
C VAL A 130 13.48 12.44 -8.72
N ILE A 131 12.40 11.71 -8.43
CA ILE A 131 11.85 10.70 -9.34
C ILE A 131 11.26 11.36 -10.60
N LEU A 132 10.50 12.45 -10.46
CA LEU A 132 10.00 13.20 -11.62
C LEU A 132 11.14 13.75 -12.48
N ALA A 133 12.18 14.32 -11.86
CA ALA A 133 13.31 14.85 -12.59
C ALA A 133 14.06 13.76 -13.36
N LYS A 134 14.29 12.59 -12.75
CA LYS A 134 14.89 11.43 -13.42
C LYS A 134 14.01 10.94 -14.57
N HIS A 135 12.70 10.84 -14.35
CA HIS A 135 11.76 10.29 -15.32
C HIS A 135 11.51 11.20 -16.52
N ARG A 136 11.32 12.49 -16.29
CA ARG A 136 11.09 13.51 -17.34
C ARG A 136 12.38 14.16 -17.84
N LYS A 137 13.55 13.70 -17.37
CA LYS A 137 14.88 14.27 -17.69
C LYS A 137 14.92 15.78 -17.45
N LEU A 138 14.30 16.24 -16.35
CA LEU A 138 14.26 17.66 -16.01
C LEU A 138 15.66 18.15 -15.59
N THR A 139 15.96 19.40 -15.93
CA THR A 139 17.24 20.04 -15.64
C THR A 139 17.17 20.94 -14.41
N ARG A 140 18.31 21.49 -13.94
CA ARG A 140 18.36 22.48 -12.83
C ARG A 140 17.53 23.76 -13.04
N LYS A 141 16.88 23.94 -14.19
CA LYS A 141 16.01 25.09 -14.49
C LYS A 141 14.63 25.02 -13.81
N VAL A 142 14.30 23.93 -13.12
CA VAL A 142 13.04 23.81 -12.36
C VAL A 142 13.12 24.65 -11.08
N SER A 143 12.13 25.49 -10.83
CA SER A 143 12.02 26.22 -9.57
C SER A 143 11.49 25.33 -8.44
N GLY A 144 11.69 25.73 -7.18
CA GLY A 144 11.22 25.02 -6.00
C GLY A 144 9.74 25.31 -5.67
N ALA A 145 9.30 24.82 -4.52
CA ALA A 145 7.90 24.88 -4.09
C ALA A 145 7.77 24.98 -2.57
N ASN A 146 6.66 25.58 -2.13
CA ASN A 146 6.11 25.40 -0.79
C ASN A 146 5.09 24.26 -0.87
N ILE A 147 5.20 23.28 0.03
CA ILE A 147 4.35 22.09 0.05
C ILE A 147 3.81 21.91 1.46
N ALA A 148 2.50 21.78 1.58
CA ALA A 148 1.82 21.48 2.83
C ALA A 148 1.05 20.16 2.72
N VAL A 149 1.19 19.31 3.75
CA VAL A 149 0.62 17.97 3.79
C VAL A 149 -0.27 17.83 5.02
N TYR A 150 -1.45 17.27 4.81
CA TYR A 150 -2.33 16.78 5.87
C TYR A 150 -2.88 15.41 5.46
N SER A 151 -2.95 14.48 6.40
CA SER A 151 -3.51 13.15 6.18
C SER A 151 -4.45 12.76 7.31
N SER A 152 -5.65 12.30 6.94
CA SER A 152 -6.53 11.59 7.87
C SER A 152 -6.24 10.08 7.91
N VAL A 153 -5.37 9.56 7.03
CA VAL A 153 -4.89 8.17 7.09
C VAL A 153 -3.93 8.04 8.27
N PRO A 154 -4.20 7.17 9.26
CA PRO A 154 -3.32 7.01 10.41
C PRO A 154 -1.96 6.42 9.99
N PRO A 155 -0.83 7.00 10.41
CA PRO A 155 0.48 6.49 10.04
C PRO A 155 0.72 5.09 10.61
N GLY A 156 1.34 4.20 9.82
CA GLY A 156 1.73 2.86 10.27
C GLY A 156 0.59 1.88 10.52
N SER A 157 -0.65 2.22 10.14
CA SER A 157 -1.85 1.38 10.35
C SER A 157 -2.02 0.25 9.33
N GLY A 158 -1.14 0.13 8.34
CA GLY A 158 -1.25 -0.87 7.27
C GLY A 158 -2.27 -0.54 6.18
N VAL A 159 -2.81 0.70 6.15
CA VAL A 159 -3.75 1.18 5.11
C VAL A 159 -3.15 2.23 4.15
N SER A 160 -1.83 2.19 3.96
CA SER A 160 -1.09 2.94 2.92
C SER A 160 -1.09 4.46 3.02
N SER A 161 -0.77 4.99 4.20
CA SER A 161 -0.57 6.44 4.38
C SER A 161 0.56 6.99 3.50
N SER A 162 1.63 6.22 3.27
CA SER A 162 2.77 6.66 2.44
C SER A 162 2.36 6.81 0.98
N ALA A 163 1.78 5.78 0.38
CA ALA A 163 1.29 5.81 -1.00
C ALA A 163 0.28 6.95 -1.22
N ALA A 164 -0.63 7.19 -0.27
CA ALA A 164 -1.57 8.31 -0.34
C ALA A 164 -0.84 9.67 -0.41
N ILE A 165 0.20 9.88 0.41
CA ILE A 165 1.00 11.11 0.39
C ILE A 165 1.79 11.23 -0.92
N GLU A 166 2.41 10.16 -1.39
CA GLU A 166 3.22 10.16 -2.61
C GLU A 166 2.38 10.44 -3.86
N VAL A 167 1.23 9.77 -4.00
CA VAL A 167 0.31 9.95 -5.12
C VAL A 167 -0.30 11.35 -5.11
N ALA A 168 -0.74 11.85 -3.95
CA ALA A 168 -1.23 13.23 -3.82
C ALA A 168 -0.12 14.25 -4.14
N THR A 169 1.11 14.01 -3.68
CA THR A 169 2.25 14.88 -3.95
C THR A 169 2.55 14.94 -5.45
N LEU A 170 2.69 13.80 -6.12
CA LEU A 170 2.96 13.75 -7.56
C LEU A 170 1.84 14.38 -8.38
N SER A 171 0.58 14.16 -7.99
CA SER A 171 -0.58 14.75 -8.66
C SER A 171 -0.59 16.29 -8.53
N ALA A 172 -0.35 16.83 -7.33
CA ALA A 172 -0.30 18.26 -7.11
C ALA A 172 0.94 18.91 -7.77
N LEU A 173 2.10 18.24 -7.72
CA LEU A 173 3.33 18.72 -8.36
C LEU A 173 3.19 18.78 -9.88
N THR A 174 2.70 17.72 -10.50
CA THR A 174 2.56 17.70 -11.97
C THR A 174 1.60 18.78 -12.45
N ALA A 175 0.49 18.98 -11.75
CA ALA A 175 -0.41 20.11 -12.01
C ALA A 175 0.28 21.47 -11.89
N ALA A 176 1.01 21.70 -10.79
CA ALA A 176 1.68 22.98 -10.53
C ALA A 176 2.74 23.32 -11.59
N TYR A 177 3.47 22.31 -12.09
CA TYR A 177 4.53 22.47 -13.09
C TYR A 177 4.06 22.20 -14.53
N HIS A 178 2.74 22.09 -14.76
CA HIS A 178 2.14 21.84 -16.08
C HIS A 178 2.70 20.58 -16.78
N LEU A 179 2.97 19.54 -15.99
CA LEU A 179 3.34 18.22 -16.47
C LEU A 179 2.10 17.35 -16.56
N ILE A 180 2.04 16.49 -17.58
CA ILE A 180 0.98 15.49 -17.75
C ILE A 180 1.57 14.13 -17.38
N LEU A 181 0.94 13.45 -16.42
CA LEU A 181 1.14 12.04 -16.10
C LEU A 181 -0.22 11.35 -16.16
N GLU A 182 -0.25 10.19 -16.80
CA GLU A 182 -1.41 9.30 -16.68
C GLU A 182 -1.51 8.76 -15.24
N PRO A 183 -2.71 8.48 -14.71
CA PRO A 183 -2.86 8.05 -13.30
C PRO A 183 -2.03 6.80 -12.94
N LEU A 184 -1.94 5.83 -13.84
CA LEU A 184 -1.12 4.63 -13.64
C LEU A 184 0.39 4.97 -13.66
N GLU A 185 0.80 5.90 -14.52
CA GLU A 185 2.17 6.40 -14.53
C GLU A 185 2.50 7.10 -13.20
N THR A 186 1.58 7.93 -12.67
CA THR A 186 1.70 8.56 -11.35
C THR A 186 1.88 7.53 -10.24
N ALA A 187 1.07 6.46 -10.23
CA ALA A 187 1.19 5.37 -9.25
C ALA A 187 2.57 4.68 -9.31
N VAL A 188 3.06 4.35 -10.51
CA VAL A 188 4.37 3.72 -10.69
C VAL A 188 5.51 4.64 -10.27
N LEU A 189 5.38 5.95 -10.48
CA LEU A 189 6.37 6.91 -9.98
C LEU A 189 6.31 7.08 -8.46
N ALA A 190 5.11 7.04 -7.86
CA ALA A 190 4.96 7.02 -6.41
C ALA A 190 5.67 5.81 -5.80
N GLN A 191 5.46 4.61 -6.36
CA GLN A 191 6.15 3.40 -5.92
C GLN A 191 7.68 3.55 -6.00
N LYS A 192 8.19 4.21 -7.04
CA LYS A 192 9.63 4.49 -7.16
C LYS A 192 10.13 5.49 -6.11
N VAL A 193 9.31 6.42 -5.65
CA VAL A 193 9.66 7.28 -4.50
C VAL A 193 9.84 6.40 -3.27
N GLU A 194 8.87 5.52 -3.00
CA GLU A 194 8.91 4.63 -1.83
C GLU A 194 10.12 3.67 -1.89
N ASN A 195 10.36 3.02 -3.04
CA ASN A 195 11.45 2.06 -3.16
C ASN A 195 12.84 2.73 -3.18
N LEU A 196 13.01 3.81 -3.96
CA LEU A 196 14.35 4.32 -4.29
C LEU A 196 14.80 5.49 -3.43
N ILE A 197 13.86 6.21 -2.79
CA ILE A 197 14.17 7.37 -1.95
C ILE A 197 13.88 7.05 -0.48
N VAL A 198 12.68 6.55 -0.18
CA VAL A 198 12.30 6.19 1.19
C VAL A 198 13.02 4.89 1.62
N GLY A 199 13.15 3.94 0.69
CA GLY A 199 13.82 2.67 0.87
C GLY A 199 12.94 1.53 1.36
N ALA A 200 11.60 1.63 1.22
CA ALA A 200 10.71 0.52 1.55
C ALA A 200 10.48 -0.36 0.31
N PRO A 201 10.71 -1.68 0.37
CA PRO A 201 10.68 -2.55 -0.80
C PRO A 201 9.26 -3.05 -1.11
N CYS A 202 8.28 -2.16 -1.17
CA CYS A 202 6.89 -2.51 -1.46
C CYS A 202 6.64 -2.85 -2.94
N GLY A 203 5.56 -3.59 -3.22
CA GLY A 203 4.99 -3.66 -4.57
C GLY A 203 4.15 -2.42 -4.90
N VAL A 204 3.29 -2.50 -5.91
CA VAL A 204 2.67 -1.33 -6.57
C VAL A 204 1.19 -1.13 -6.18
N MET A 205 0.63 -2.12 -5.51
CA MET A 205 -0.79 -2.24 -5.17
C MET A 205 -1.35 -0.98 -4.49
N ASP A 206 -0.62 -0.46 -3.50
CA ASP A 206 -1.01 0.68 -2.70
C ASP A 206 -1.16 1.94 -3.56
N GLN A 207 -0.16 2.23 -4.38
CA GLN A 207 -0.12 3.43 -5.21
C GLN A 207 -1.14 3.37 -6.34
N VAL A 208 -1.33 2.20 -6.97
CA VAL A 208 -2.34 2.05 -8.04
C VAL A 208 -3.74 2.22 -7.45
N THR A 209 -4.04 1.63 -6.31
CA THR A 209 -5.34 1.78 -5.66
C THR A 209 -5.60 3.22 -5.24
N SER A 210 -4.58 3.88 -4.66
CA SER A 210 -4.67 5.28 -4.28
C SER A 210 -4.90 6.18 -5.51
N ALA A 211 -4.25 5.90 -6.63
CA ALA A 211 -4.40 6.71 -7.84
C ALA A 211 -5.69 6.43 -8.62
N LEU A 212 -6.08 5.17 -8.80
CA LEU A 212 -7.13 4.75 -9.75
C LEU A 212 -8.36 4.08 -9.10
N GLY A 213 -8.41 3.97 -7.78
CA GLY A 213 -9.53 3.36 -7.06
C GLY A 213 -10.88 3.98 -7.41
N GLN A 214 -11.95 3.21 -7.23
CA GLN A 214 -13.32 3.70 -7.38
C GLN A 214 -14.09 3.47 -6.08
N ALA A 215 -14.94 4.43 -5.73
CA ALA A 215 -15.79 4.29 -4.55
C ALA A 215 -16.68 3.04 -4.68
N ASN A 216 -16.76 2.28 -3.59
CA ASN A 216 -17.58 1.08 -3.39
C ASN A 216 -17.25 -0.07 -4.36
N LYS A 217 -16.02 -0.12 -4.88
CA LYS A 217 -15.55 -1.21 -5.74
C LYS A 217 -14.19 -1.74 -5.28
N LEU A 218 -13.94 -3.01 -5.58
CA LEU A 218 -12.63 -3.63 -5.46
C LEU A 218 -11.90 -3.48 -6.79
N LEU A 219 -10.72 -2.86 -6.77
CA LEU A 219 -9.82 -2.81 -7.91
C LEU A 219 -9.18 -4.19 -8.12
N LYS A 220 -9.31 -4.75 -9.33
CA LYS A 220 -8.56 -5.93 -9.76
C LYS A 220 -7.26 -5.50 -10.42
N LEU A 221 -6.14 -5.75 -9.74
CA LEU A 221 -4.81 -5.43 -10.25
C LEU A 221 -3.97 -6.69 -10.36
N CYS A 222 -3.61 -7.06 -11.58
CA CYS A 222 -2.64 -8.11 -11.84
C CYS A 222 -1.23 -7.52 -11.83
N CYS A 223 -0.44 -7.86 -10.81
CA CYS A 223 0.88 -7.25 -10.58
C CYS A 223 1.99 -7.81 -11.49
N GLN A 224 1.66 -8.08 -12.75
CA GLN A 224 2.56 -8.63 -13.77
C GLN A 224 2.73 -7.68 -14.98
N PRO A 225 3.33 -6.48 -14.82
CA PRO A 225 3.75 -5.87 -13.55
C PRO A 225 2.65 -5.04 -12.86
N HIS A 226 1.61 -4.57 -13.57
CA HIS A 226 0.54 -3.70 -13.02
C HIS A 226 -0.63 -3.52 -14.00
N THR A 227 -1.16 -4.63 -14.52
CA THR A 227 -2.32 -4.61 -15.42
C THR A 227 -3.61 -4.45 -14.62
N ILE A 228 -4.37 -3.39 -14.89
CA ILE A 228 -5.70 -3.20 -14.32
C ILE A 228 -6.69 -4.08 -15.09
N GLU A 229 -7.25 -5.08 -14.43
CA GLU A 229 -8.23 -6.01 -15.02
C GLU A 229 -9.68 -5.55 -14.84
N GLY A 230 -9.87 -4.37 -14.25
CA GLY A 230 -11.17 -3.76 -14.01
C GLY A 230 -11.53 -3.68 -12.53
N PHE A 231 -12.82 -3.66 -12.25
CA PHE A 231 -13.36 -3.47 -10.91
C PHE A 231 -14.47 -4.48 -10.64
N VAL A 232 -14.54 -4.98 -9.40
CA VAL A 232 -15.63 -5.83 -8.92
C VAL A 232 -16.49 -5.01 -7.96
N ASP A 233 -17.80 -4.95 -8.21
CA ASP A 233 -18.73 -4.33 -7.29
C ASP A 233 -18.86 -5.19 -6.03
N VAL A 234 -18.88 -4.55 -4.86
CA VAL A 234 -19.22 -5.23 -3.61
C VAL A 234 -20.70 -5.65 -3.69
N PRO A 235 -21.04 -6.94 -3.46
CA PRO A 235 -22.42 -7.39 -3.57
C PRO A 235 -23.38 -6.70 -2.59
N GLU A 236 -24.62 -6.51 -3.02
CA GLU A 236 -25.66 -5.88 -2.19
C GLU A 236 -25.84 -6.58 -0.83
N GLY A 237 -25.91 -5.80 0.24
CA GLY A 237 -26.04 -6.29 1.62
C GLY A 237 -24.73 -6.79 2.23
N LEU A 238 -23.59 -6.63 1.55
CA LEU A 238 -22.25 -6.90 2.08
C LEU A 238 -21.40 -5.64 2.01
N THR A 239 -20.44 -5.53 2.92
CA THR A 239 -19.41 -4.49 2.86
C THR A 239 -18.11 -4.97 3.47
N PHE A 240 -17.02 -4.25 3.16
CA PHE A 240 -15.71 -4.46 3.75
C PHE A 240 -15.38 -3.31 4.70
N CYS A 241 -14.78 -3.64 5.84
CA CYS A 241 -14.26 -2.67 6.80
C CYS A 241 -12.90 -3.11 7.32
N GLY A 242 -12.18 -2.20 7.98
CA GLY A 242 -10.87 -2.47 8.56
C GLY A 242 -10.86 -2.15 10.06
N ILE A 243 -10.25 -3.00 10.88
CA ILE A 243 -9.94 -2.67 12.28
C ILE A 243 -8.42 -2.58 12.46
N ASN A 244 -7.91 -1.40 12.76
CA ASN A 244 -6.51 -1.21 13.13
C ASN A 244 -6.28 -1.68 14.56
N SER A 245 -5.39 -2.64 14.74
CA SER A 245 -4.98 -3.17 16.05
C SER A 245 -4.27 -2.14 16.94
N ASN A 246 -3.70 -1.08 16.33
CA ASN A 246 -2.87 -0.07 16.99
C ASN A 246 -1.67 -0.62 17.76
N VAL A 247 -1.25 -1.84 17.44
CA VAL A 247 -0.01 -2.39 17.97
C VAL A 247 1.18 -1.67 17.32
N LYS A 248 2.11 -1.20 18.15
CA LYS A 248 3.35 -0.57 17.70
C LYS A 248 4.47 -1.59 17.84
N HIS A 249 4.99 -2.14 16.75
CA HIS A 249 6.18 -3.00 16.80
C HIS A 249 7.30 -2.43 15.95
N SER A 250 8.53 -2.53 16.47
CA SER A 250 9.78 -2.03 15.88
C SER A 250 10.36 -2.94 14.78
N VAL A 251 9.75 -4.11 14.52
CA VAL A 251 10.31 -5.19 13.70
C VAL A 251 9.67 -5.35 12.31
N GLY A 252 8.62 -4.59 11.98
CA GLY A 252 7.84 -4.80 10.75
C GLY A 252 8.63 -4.67 9.44
N GLY A 253 9.63 -3.78 9.39
CA GLY A 253 10.43 -3.59 8.19
C GLY A 253 11.36 -4.77 7.86
N SER A 254 11.93 -5.43 8.86
CA SER A 254 12.89 -6.52 8.64
C SER A 254 12.19 -7.83 8.26
N ALA A 255 11.05 -8.14 8.89
CA ALA A 255 10.27 -9.33 8.55
C ALA A 255 9.72 -9.26 7.12
N TYR A 256 9.08 -8.14 6.75
CA TYR A 256 8.58 -7.92 5.37
C TYR A 256 9.69 -8.09 4.33
N THR A 257 10.84 -7.44 4.58
CA THR A 257 12.00 -7.50 3.68
C THR A 257 12.54 -8.92 3.57
N SER A 258 12.63 -9.66 4.69
CA SER A 258 13.09 -11.04 4.70
C SER A 258 12.17 -11.97 3.89
N THR A 259 10.85 -11.83 4.05
CA THR A 259 9.86 -12.62 3.28
C THR A 259 9.94 -12.30 1.78
N ARG A 260 10.10 -11.03 1.42
CA ARG A 260 10.31 -10.64 0.01
C ARG A 260 11.58 -11.27 -0.57
N ILE A 261 12.70 -11.17 0.13
CA ILE A 261 13.97 -11.78 -0.30
C ILE A 261 13.78 -13.30 -0.47
N ALA A 262 13.17 -13.97 0.52
CA ALA A 262 12.91 -15.40 0.46
C ALA A 262 12.04 -15.81 -0.74
N ALA A 263 11.03 -15.00 -1.09
CA ALA A 263 10.19 -15.23 -2.26
C ALA A 263 10.96 -15.10 -3.59
N PHE A 264 11.82 -14.09 -3.71
CA PHE A 264 12.68 -13.92 -4.88
C PHE A 264 13.81 -14.96 -4.96
N MET A 265 14.30 -15.45 -3.81
CA MET A 265 15.19 -16.61 -3.77
C MET A 265 14.48 -17.87 -4.29
N ALA A 266 13.23 -18.11 -3.88
CA ALA A 266 12.45 -19.23 -4.39
C ALA A 266 12.27 -19.16 -5.90
N HIS A 267 11.96 -17.97 -6.43
CA HIS A 267 11.88 -17.72 -7.87
C HIS A 267 13.20 -18.06 -8.57
N ALA A 268 14.34 -17.60 -8.04
CA ALA A 268 15.65 -17.87 -8.63
C ALA A 268 16.00 -19.37 -8.68
N ILE A 269 15.67 -20.13 -7.62
CA ILE A 269 15.84 -21.58 -7.56
C ILE A 269 14.98 -22.28 -8.62
N ILE A 270 13.70 -21.89 -8.73
CA ILE A 270 12.77 -22.43 -9.75
C ILE A 270 13.25 -22.08 -11.16
N ALA A 271 13.68 -20.84 -11.39
CA ALA A 271 14.20 -20.41 -12.68
C ALA A 271 15.49 -21.17 -13.04
N ARG A 272 16.35 -21.48 -12.05
CA ARG A 272 17.53 -22.33 -12.25
C ARG A 272 17.13 -23.75 -12.67
N MET A 273 16.17 -24.35 -11.97
CA MET A 273 15.65 -25.68 -12.31
C MET A 273 15.14 -25.73 -13.76
N TYR A 274 14.35 -24.75 -14.20
CA TYR A 274 13.90 -24.69 -15.60
C TYR A 274 15.06 -24.63 -16.59
N ARG A 275 16.12 -23.85 -16.29
CA ARG A 275 17.33 -23.80 -17.13
C ARG A 275 18.05 -25.15 -17.19
N ASP A 276 18.14 -25.86 -16.07
CA ASP A 276 18.79 -27.17 -16.00
C ASP A 276 18.00 -28.24 -16.80
N PHE A 277 16.67 -28.08 -16.92
CA PHE A 277 15.82 -28.87 -17.84
C PHE A 277 15.82 -28.36 -19.30
N GLY A 278 16.70 -27.42 -19.66
CA GLY A 278 16.89 -26.94 -21.02
C GLY A 278 15.97 -25.81 -21.46
N GLN A 279 15.19 -25.19 -20.55
CA GLN A 279 14.41 -24.00 -20.89
C GLN A 279 15.31 -22.78 -21.06
N LYS A 280 15.25 -22.16 -22.23
CA LYS A 280 16.05 -20.95 -22.55
C LYS A 280 15.49 -19.67 -21.93
N LYS A 281 14.18 -19.63 -21.69
CA LYS A 281 13.47 -18.50 -21.08
C LYS A 281 12.82 -18.97 -19.79
N ASP A 282 12.79 -18.11 -18.79
CA ASP A 282 12.03 -18.35 -17.56
C ASP A 282 10.52 -18.29 -17.88
N PRO A 283 9.78 -19.41 -17.79
CA PRO A 283 8.35 -19.44 -18.10
C PRO A 283 7.49 -18.68 -17.08
N THR A 284 8.05 -18.38 -15.90
CA THR A 284 7.36 -17.60 -14.87
C THR A 284 7.51 -16.09 -15.09
N GLU A 285 8.37 -15.66 -16.03
CA GLU A 285 8.66 -14.25 -16.32
C GLU A 285 9.01 -13.40 -15.08
N GLY A 286 9.59 -14.02 -14.04
CA GLY A 286 9.88 -13.33 -12.78
C GLY A 286 8.79 -13.41 -11.70
N TYR A 287 7.67 -14.12 -11.95
CA TYR A 287 6.49 -14.08 -11.09
C TYR A 287 6.11 -15.46 -10.57
N LEU A 288 6.24 -15.67 -9.25
CA LEU A 288 5.73 -16.88 -8.59
C LEU A 288 4.24 -17.10 -8.82
N ALA A 289 3.46 -16.01 -8.96
CA ALA A 289 2.03 -16.08 -9.22
C ALA A 289 1.64 -16.74 -10.55
N ARG A 290 2.57 -16.92 -11.50
CA ARG A 290 2.34 -17.65 -12.75
C ARG A 290 2.37 -19.16 -12.59
N ILE A 291 2.78 -19.65 -11.44
CA ILE A 291 2.85 -21.07 -11.15
C ILE A 291 1.48 -21.54 -10.66
N THR A 292 0.93 -22.60 -11.26
CA THR A 292 -0.33 -23.17 -10.78
C THR A 292 -0.11 -23.98 -9.48
N PRO A 293 -1.06 -23.99 -8.54
CA PRO A 293 -0.92 -24.74 -7.29
C PRO A 293 -0.59 -26.22 -7.47
N ASP A 294 -1.27 -26.92 -8.39
CA ASP A 294 -1.03 -28.35 -8.63
C ASP A 294 0.41 -28.62 -9.11
N PHE A 295 0.90 -27.80 -10.05
CA PHE A 295 2.25 -27.93 -10.55
C PHE A 295 3.28 -27.58 -9.47
N TYR A 296 3.02 -26.53 -8.69
CA TYR A 296 3.85 -26.13 -7.58
C TYR A 296 4.00 -27.25 -6.56
N GLU A 297 2.89 -27.73 -5.99
CA GLU A 297 2.88 -28.75 -4.94
C GLU A 297 3.56 -30.05 -5.37
N ARG A 298 3.32 -30.48 -6.61
CA ARG A 298 3.82 -31.76 -7.10
C ARG A 298 5.29 -31.71 -7.52
N TYR A 299 5.74 -30.62 -8.15
CA TYR A 299 7.03 -30.61 -8.85
C TYR A 299 8.02 -29.56 -8.33
N LEU A 300 7.56 -28.40 -7.86
CA LEU A 300 8.45 -27.30 -7.47
C LEU A 300 8.66 -27.20 -5.97
N ARG A 301 7.60 -27.34 -5.18
CA ARG A 301 7.66 -27.27 -3.72
C ARG A 301 8.65 -28.28 -3.11
N PRO A 302 8.74 -29.55 -3.58
CA PRO A 302 9.69 -30.52 -3.00
C PRO A 302 11.16 -30.18 -3.22
N ILE A 303 11.49 -29.38 -4.25
CA ILE A 303 12.88 -29.01 -4.55
C ILE A 303 13.31 -27.73 -3.81
N LEU A 304 12.37 -26.94 -3.30
CA LEU A 304 12.70 -25.73 -2.55
C LEU A 304 13.24 -26.11 -1.17
N PRO A 305 14.39 -25.55 -0.74
CA PRO A 305 14.87 -25.74 0.62
C PRO A 305 13.91 -25.08 1.61
N GLU A 306 13.74 -25.67 2.80
CA GLU A 306 12.95 -25.06 3.87
C GLU A 306 13.50 -23.69 4.23
N ALA A 307 14.81 -23.64 4.46
CA ALA A 307 15.56 -22.42 4.62
C ALA A 307 16.94 -22.52 3.94
N ILE A 308 17.50 -21.37 3.58
CA ILE A 308 18.87 -21.23 3.05
C ILE A 308 19.51 -19.97 3.62
N THR A 309 20.82 -19.99 3.87
CA THR A 309 21.56 -18.78 4.24
C THR A 309 21.76 -17.89 3.01
N GLY A 310 21.93 -16.58 3.22
CA GLY A 310 22.27 -15.67 2.11
C GLY A 310 23.56 -16.10 1.40
N ALA A 311 24.60 -16.48 2.17
CA ALA A 311 25.88 -16.92 1.62
C ALA A 311 25.77 -18.21 0.78
N ASP A 312 25.01 -19.21 1.26
CA ASP A 312 24.78 -20.45 0.49
C ASP A 312 23.96 -20.18 -0.77
N PHE A 313 22.96 -19.31 -0.69
CA PHE A 313 22.16 -18.93 -1.85
C PHE A 313 23.01 -18.24 -2.92
N GLU A 314 23.82 -17.26 -2.54
CA GLU A 314 24.68 -16.54 -3.48
C GLU A 314 25.71 -17.47 -4.14
N ARG A 315 26.28 -18.41 -3.37
CA ARG A 315 27.19 -19.43 -3.88
C ARG A 315 26.54 -20.34 -4.92
N ASP A 316 25.33 -20.83 -4.63
CA ASP A 316 24.71 -21.92 -5.41
C ASP A 316 23.79 -21.41 -6.54
N TYR A 317 23.19 -20.24 -6.37
CA TYR A 317 22.16 -19.68 -7.26
C TYR A 317 22.47 -18.27 -7.80
N GLY A 318 23.40 -17.53 -7.17
CA GLY A 318 23.79 -16.19 -7.59
C GLY A 318 22.85 -15.10 -7.07
N GLU A 319 22.49 -14.15 -7.94
CA GLU A 319 21.63 -13.01 -7.61
C GLU A 319 20.14 -13.31 -7.87
N THR A 320 19.26 -12.56 -7.20
CA THR A 320 17.83 -12.55 -7.55
C THR A 320 17.51 -11.46 -8.56
N ILE A 321 16.32 -11.53 -9.16
CA ILE A 321 15.82 -10.47 -10.04
C ILE A 321 15.29 -9.25 -9.27
N ASP A 322 15.21 -9.32 -7.94
CA ASP A 322 14.75 -8.20 -7.12
C ASP A 322 15.79 -7.09 -7.09
N ARG A 323 15.35 -5.86 -7.37
CA ARG A 323 16.23 -4.69 -7.47
C ARG A 323 16.08 -3.72 -6.30
N VAL A 324 15.18 -4.00 -5.37
CA VAL A 324 14.86 -3.11 -4.25
C VAL A 324 15.24 -3.71 -2.89
N THR A 325 15.73 -4.95 -2.86
CA THR A 325 16.30 -5.58 -1.67
C THR A 325 17.71 -6.07 -1.93
N THR A 326 18.46 -6.31 -0.85
CA THR A 326 19.81 -6.88 -0.86
C THR A 326 19.80 -8.10 0.05
N ILE A 327 20.41 -9.19 -0.42
CA ILE A 327 20.59 -10.40 0.38
C ILE A 327 21.64 -10.12 1.45
N ASP A 328 21.34 -10.46 2.70
CA ASP A 328 22.30 -10.46 3.80
C ASP A 328 22.95 -11.86 3.87
N PRO A 329 24.26 -12.00 3.60
CA PRO A 329 24.93 -13.30 3.60
C PRO A 329 24.81 -14.06 4.93
N GLU A 330 24.69 -13.34 6.05
CA GLU A 330 24.63 -13.90 7.40
C GLU A 330 23.21 -14.28 7.82
N ALA A 331 22.19 -13.82 7.09
CA ALA A 331 20.78 -14.11 7.38
C ALA A 331 20.36 -15.47 6.82
N SER A 332 19.33 -16.07 7.44
CA SER A 332 18.66 -17.29 6.97
C SER A 332 17.24 -16.98 6.53
N TYR A 333 16.86 -17.45 5.34
CA TYR A 333 15.61 -17.11 4.67
C TYR A 333 14.72 -18.35 4.53
N GLN A 334 13.44 -18.24 4.89
CA GLN A 334 12.46 -19.33 4.83
C GLN A 334 11.86 -19.46 3.42
N VAL A 335 12.67 -19.95 2.48
CA VAL A 335 12.37 -19.93 1.04
C VAL A 335 11.12 -20.71 0.65
N ARG A 336 10.99 -21.97 1.07
CA ARG A 336 9.80 -22.79 0.75
C ARG A 336 8.53 -22.17 1.33
N SER A 337 8.60 -21.70 2.58
CA SER A 337 7.47 -21.10 3.28
C SER A 337 7.00 -19.82 2.59
N ALA A 338 7.92 -18.93 2.20
CA ALA A 338 7.57 -17.76 1.41
C ALA A 338 6.90 -18.16 0.08
N ALA A 339 7.50 -19.09 -0.68
CA ALA A 339 6.92 -19.56 -1.93
C ALA A 339 5.50 -20.14 -1.76
N ASP A 340 5.24 -20.89 -0.69
CA ASP A 340 3.91 -21.42 -0.35
C ASP A 340 2.88 -20.29 -0.22
N HIS A 341 3.24 -19.16 0.41
CA HIS A 341 2.34 -18.01 0.49
C HIS A 341 2.08 -17.42 -0.90
N HIS A 342 3.14 -17.07 -1.62
CA HIS A 342 3.07 -16.30 -2.86
C HIS A 342 2.39 -17.04 -4.00
N VAL A 343 2.66 -18.33 -4.17
CA VAL A 343 2.03 -19.14 -5.23
C VAL A 343 0.56 -19.40 -4.92
N LEU A 344 0.25 -19.81 -3.69
CA LEU A 344 -1.11 -20.21 -3.33
C LEU A 344 -2.04 -19.02 -3.11
N GLU A 345 -1.53 -17.83 -2.77
CA GLU A 345 -2.38 -16.64 -2.60
C GLU A 345 -3.00 -16.19 -3.93
N ASN A 346 -2.26 -16.23 -5.04
CA ASN A 346 -2.81 -15.87 -6.34
C ASN A 346 -4.06 -16.70 -6.69
N ALA A 347 -3.99 -18.02 -6.45
CA ALA A 347 -5.13 -18.91 -6.65
C ALA A 347 -6.31 -18.58 -5.72
N ARG A 348 -6.05 -18.24 -4.45
CA ARG A 348 -7.07 -17.78 -3.51
C ARG A 348 -7.75 -16.50 -3.98
N VAL A 349 -7.02 -15.54 -4.53
CA VAL A 349 -7.61 -14.30 -5.06
C VAL A 349 -8.49 -14.56 -6.27
N HIS A 350 -8.04 -15.38 -7.22
CA HIS A 350 -8.87 -15.75 -8.37
C HIS A 350 -10.17 -16.46 -7.96
N GLU A 351 -10.09 -17.37 -6.99
CA GLU A 351 -11.27 -18.03 -6.43
C GLU A 351 -12.17 -17.00 -5.72
N PHE A 352 -11.60 -16.06 -4.96
CA PHE A 352 -12.36 -15.00 -4.31
C PHE A 352 -13.14 -14.13 -5.30
N VAL A 353 -12.51 -13.75 -6.43
CA VAL A 353 -13.19 -13.05 -7.53
C VAL A 353 -14.35 -13.86 -8.09
N SER A 354 -14.12 -15.14 -8.39
CA SER A 354 -15.16 -16.05 -8.89
C SER A 354 -16.36 -16.12 -7.94
N ARG A 355 -16.12 -16.20 -6.62
CA ARG A 355 -17.19 -16.21 -5.60
C ARG A 355 -17.95 -14.89 -5.52
N LEU A 356 -17.27 -13.75 -5.63
CA LEU A 356 -17.92 -12.43 -5.70
C LEU A 356 -18.84 -12.33 -6.94
N GLU A 357 -18.38 -12.82 -8.09
CA GLU A 357 -19.16 -12.82 -9.34
C GLU A 357 -20.36 -13.78 -9.26
N ASN A 358 -20.19 -14.97 -8.68
CA ASN A 358 -21.29 -15.91 -8.46
C ASN A 358 -22.38 -15.32 -7.58
N ILE A 359 -21.99 -14.66 -6.49
CA ILE A 359 -22.91 -13.95 -5.59
C ILE A 359 -23.77 -12.93 -6.35
N ARG A 360 -23.16 -12.13 -7.22
CA ARG A 360 -23.86 -11.08 -7.97
C ARG A 360 -24.88 -11.66 -8.94
N ASN A 361 -24.60 -12.83 -9.49
CA ASN A 361 -25.45 -13.52 -10.45
C ASN A 361 -26.41 -14.54 -9.79
N ALA A 362 -26.30 -14.75 -8.48
CA ALA A 362 -27.07 -15.76 -7.77
C ALA A 362 -28.54 -15.37 -7.65
N THR A 363 -29.42 -16.17 -8.22
CA THR A 363 -30.88 -16.10 -8.03
C THR A 363 -31.36 -16.97 -6.87
N ASN A 364 -30.49 -17.84 -6.35
CA ASN A 364 -30.78 -18.78 -5.27
C ASN A 364 -30.09 -18.33 -3.98
N ALA A 365 -30.87 -18.12 -2.91
CA ALA A 365 -30.38 -17.65 -1.63
C ALA A 365 -29.38 -18.63 -0.95
N SER A 366 -29.55 -19.94 -1.11
CA SER A 366 -28.64 -20.94 -0.55
C SER A 366 -27.29 -20.96 -1.25
N LEU A 367 -27.26 -20.82 -2.58
CA LEU A 367 -26.01 -20.68 -3.33
C LEU A 367 -25.30 -19.37 -2.97
N ARG A 368 -26.06 -18.27 -2.88
CA ARG A 368 -25.55 -16.99 -2.42
C ARG A 368 -24.91 -17.11 -1.04
N HIS A 369 -25.56 -17.80 -0.09
CA HIS A 369 -25.03 -18.00 1.25
C HIS A 369 -23.74 -18.85 1.24
N LEU A 370 -23.71 -19.93 0.45
CA LEU A 370 -22.53 -20.78 0.30
C LEU A 370 -21.32 -19.96 -0.20
N ASP A 371 -21.50 -19.15 -1.25
CA ASP A 371 -20.40 -18.34 -1.78
C ASP A 371 -19.93 -17.28 -0.77
N ILE A 372 -20.81 -16.69 0.05
CA ILE A 372 -20.41 -15.77 1.15
C ILE A 372 -19.54 -16.52 2.17
N THR A 373 -19.95 -17.72 2.58
CA THR A 373 -19.16 -18.55 3.49
C THR A 373 -17.79 -18.88 2.89
N MET A 374 -17.74 -19.17 1.58
CA MET A 374 -16.49 -19.43 0.88
C MET A 374 -15.57 -18.20 0.84
N LEU A 375 -16.10 -16.99 0.60
CA LEU A 375 -15.32 -15.75 0.74
C LEU A 375 -14.68 -15.64 2.12
N GLY A 376 -15.47 -15.88 3.18
CA GLY A 376 -14.99 -15.84 4.55
C GLY A 376 -13.85 -16.82 4.82
N ASN A 377 -14.00 -18.06 4.33
CA ASN A 377 -12.97 -19.09 4.45
C ASN A 377 -11.69 -18.72 3.69
N LEU A 378 -11.80 -18.11 2.50
CA LEU A 378 -10.64 -17.67 1.73
C LEU A 378 -9.88 -16.54 2.44
N MET A 379 -10.57 -15.60 3.07
CA MET A 379 -9.92 -14.58 3.92
C MET A 379 -9.15 -15.23 5.07
N LEU A 380 -9.77 -16.18 5.79
CA LEU A 380 -9.10 -16.90 6.87
C LEU A 380 -7.86 -17.68 6.38
N GLN A 381 -7.96 -18.36 5.24
CA GLN A 381 -6.80 -19.05 4.64
C GLN A 381 -5.69 -18.07 4.27
N SER A 382 -6.05 -16.90 3.76
CA SER A 382 -5.09 -15.82 3.49
C SER A 382 -4.41 -15.33 4.76
N HIS A 383 -5.16 -15.09 5.84
CA HIS A 383 -4.60 -14.75 7.14
C HIS A 383 -3.67 -15.83 7.70
N GLN A 384 -4.08 -17.10 7.67
CA GLN A 384 -3.27 -18.21 8.16
C GLN A 384 -1.97 -18.36 7.37
N SER A 385 -2.03 -18.24 6.05
CA SER A 385 -0.84 -18.27 5.21
C SER A 385 0.06 -17.05 5.47
N TYR A 386 -0.52 -15.87 5.71
CA TYR A 386 0.23 -14.67 6.05
C TYR A 386 1.00 -14.83 7.38
N SER A 387 0.33 -15.36 8.41
CA SER A 387 0.95 -15.57 9.73
C SER A 387 1.95 -16.73 9.70
N ASN A 388 1.59 -17.88 9.11
CA ASN A 388 2.38 -19.11 9.20
C ASN A 388 3.43 -19.24 8.08
N ASN A 389 3.05 -18.92 6.84
CA ASN A 389 3.93 -19.15 5.69
C ASN A 389 4.82 -17.92 5.40
N ALA A 390 4.23 -16.72 5.43
CA ALA A 390 4.96 -15.48 5.23
C ALA A 390 5.65 -14.97 6.52
N ASN A 391 5.33 -15.53 7.69
CA ASN A 391 5.90 -15.14 9.00
C ASN A 391 5.73 -13.63 9.30
N LEU A 392 4.57 -13.06 8.92
CA LEU A 392 4.28 -11.64 9.10
C LEU A 392 3.20 -11.36 10.16
N GLY A 393 2.61 -12.42 10.73
CA GLY A 393 1.53 -12.32 11.71
C GLY A 393 1.92 -11.57 12.98
N SER A 394 0.91 -11.17 13.75
CA SER A 394 1.11 -10.64 15.10
C SER A 394 0.01 -11.14 16.02
N ARG A 395 0.37 -11.34 17.29
CA ARG A 395 -0.55 -11.81 18.33
C ARG A 395 -1.84 -10.99 18.39
N GLU A 396 -1.74 -9.67 18.25
CA GLU A 396 -2.85 -8.74 18.32
C GLU A 396 -3.81 -8.87 17.13
N THR A 397 -3.26 -9.00 15.92
CA THR A 397 -4.07 -9.19 14.71
C THR A 397 -4.68 -10.59 14.65
N ASP A 398 -3.95 -11.62 15.06
CA ASP A 398 -4.48 -12.98 15.18
C ASP A 398 -5.60 -13.04 16.23
N LEU A 399 -5.44 -12.33 17.36
CA LEU A 399 -6.48 -12.19 18.38
C LEU A 399 -7.74 -11.53 17.80
N LEU A 400 -7.60 -10.39 17.11
CA LEU A 400 -8.72 -9.71 16.46
C LEU A 400 -9.45 -10.62 15.47
N VAL A 401 -8.72 -11.32 14.58
CA VAL A 401 -9.32 -12.25 13.63
C VAL A 401 -10.10 -13.35 14.36
N ASN A 402 -9.52 -13.97 15.39
CA ASN A 402 -10.19 -15.00 16.17
C ASN A 402 -11.46 -14.47 16.86
N MET A 403 -11.42 -13.27 17.45
CA MET A 403 -12.57 -12.66 18.11
C MET A 403 -13.70 -12.34 17.11
N LEU A 404 -13.34 -11.84 15.91
CA LEU A 404 -14.29 -11.57 14.83
C LEU A 404 -14.97 -12.87 14.34
N LEU A 405 -14.19 -13.92 14.12
CA LEU A 405 -14.71 -15.21 13.65
C LEU A 405 -15.53 -15.93 14.72
N ALA A 406 -15.26 -15.71 16.01
CA ALA A 406 -16.07 -16.23 17.10
C ALA A 406 -17.49 -15.65 17.14
N ARG A 407 -17.69 -14.40 16.69
CA ARG A 407 -19.03 -13.80 16.48
C ARG A 407 -19.74 -14.46 15.28
N GLY A 408 -18.99 -14.60 14.18
CA GLY A 408 -19.39 -15.37 13.01
C GLY A 408 -20.63 -14.84 12.27
N ALA A 409 -21.12 -15.65 11.33
CA ALA A 409 -22.15 -15.26 10.37
C ALA A 409 -23.51 -14.92 11.03
N ALA A 410 -23.78 -15.46 12.22
CA ALA A 410 -25.00 -15.17 12.98
C ALA A 410 -25.08 -13.69 13.39
N GLU A 411 -23.94 -13.10 13.75
CA GLU A 411 -23.82 -11.66 14.06
C GLU A 411 -23.44 -10.82 12.82
N GLY A 412 -23.48 -11.41 11.62
CA GLY A 412 -23.19 -10.71 10.36
C GLY A 412 -21.71 -10.54 10.05
N ILE A 413 -20.80 -11.30 10.68
CA ILE A 413 -19.36 -11.28 10.39
C ILE A 413 -18.99 -12.56 9.63
N TYR A 414 -18.56 -12.43 8.38
CA TYR A 414 -18.36 -13.59 7.50
C TYR A 414 -16.90 -14.00 7.36
N GLY A 415 -15.97 -13.05 7.39
CA GLY A 415 -14.55 -13.33 7.20
C GLY A 415 -13.67 -12.20 7.70
N ALA A 416 -12.43 -12.54 8.07
CA ALA A 416 -11.45 -11.57 8.52
C ALA A 416 -10.03 -12.01 8.13
N LYS A 417 -9.18 -11.05 7.74
CA LYS A 417 -7.74 -11.26 7.55
C LYS A 417 -6.93 -10.02 7.85
N ILE A 418 -5.68 -10.21 8.25
CA ILE A 418 -4.70 -9.13 8.30
C ILE A 418 -4.45 -8.52 6.90
N THR A 419 -4.17 -7.22 6.87
CA THR A 419 -3.70 -6.44 5.71
C THR A 419 -2.43 -5.68 6.08
N GLY A 420 -1.55 -5.47 5.09
CA GLY A 420 -0.34 -4.65 5.23
C GLY A 420 0.96 -5.44 5.27
N GLY A 421 2.04 -4.80 5.77
CA GLY A 421 3.41 -5.32 5.72
C GLY A 421 3.87 -6.17 6.90
N GLY A 422 3.01 -6.40 7.91
CA GLY A 422 3.27 -7.32 9.02
C GLY A 422 3.61 -6.63 10.34
N SER A 423 3.78 -7.43 11.41
CA SER A 423 4.04 -6.96 12.77
C SER A 423 2.94 -6.06 13.37
N GLY A 424 1.68 -6.33 13.00
CA GLY A 424 0.52 -5.55 13.41
C GLY A 424 -0.27 -5.02 12.22
N GLY A 425 -1.02 -3.95 12.47
CA GLY A 425 -1.76 -3.23 11.44
C GLY A 425 -3.25 -3.52 11.47
N THR A 426 -3.86 -3.51 10.28
CA THR A 426 -5.32 -3.56 10.11
C THR A 426 -5.78 -4.97 9.79
N VAL A 427 -6.95 -5.35 10.29
CA VAL A 427 -7.68 -6.55 9.90
C VAL A 427 -8.82 -6.13 8.97
N ALA A 428 -8.79 -6.57 7.72
CA ALA A 428 -9.88 -6.44 6.75
C ALA A 428 -10.97 -7.48 7.05
N ILE A 429 -12.23 -7.07 6.97
CA ILE A 429 -13.38 -7.85 7.46
C ILE A 429 -14.51 -7.77 6.43
N LEU A 430 -15.05 -8.93 6.06
CA LEU A 430 -16.30 -9.04 5.30
C LEU A 430 -17.47 -9.14 6.27
N ILE A 431 -18.40 -8.19 6.19
CA ILE A 431 -19.58 -8.14 7.05
C ILE A 431 -20.87 -7.97 6.23
N ARG A 432 -22.00 -8.22 6.89
CA ARG A 432 -23.32 -7.77 6.43
C ARG A 432 -23.39 -6.25 6.54
N ASP A 433 -23.97 -5.61 5.52
CA ASP A 433 -24.07 -4.14 5.47
C ASP A 433 -25.29 -3.62 6.24
N ASP A 434 -25.30 -3.81 7.56
CA ASP A 434 -26.33 -3.30 8.46
C ASP A 434 -25.79 -2.84 9.81
N ASP A 435 -26.64 -2.21 10.62
CA ASP A 435 -26.24 -1.65 11.91
C ASP A 435 -25.96 -2.72 12.96
N ASP A 436 -26.59 -3.90 12.87
CA ASP A 436 -26.37 -5.00 13.80
C ASP A 436 -24.94 -5.56 13.65
N ALA A 437 -24.48 -5.79 12.41
CA ALA A 437 -23.11 -6.22 12.15
C ALA A 437 -22.09 -5.16 12.58
N ARG A 438 -22.37 -3.87 12.34
CA ARG A 438 -21.51 -2.77 12.82
C ARG A 438 -21.47 -2.69 14.35
N ASN A 439 -22.58 -2.99 15.03
CA ASN A 439 -22.62 -3.06 16.49
C ASN A 439 -21.82 -4.26 17.03
N ALA A 440 -21.90 -5.42 16.38
CA ALA A 440 -21.08 -6.58 16.70
C ALA A 440 -19.58 -6.27 16.59
N LEU A 441 -19.16 -5.57 15.52
CA LEU A 441 -17.79 -5.10 15.37
C LEU A 441 -17.34 -4.17 16.52
N ARG A 442 -18.17 -3.21 16.91
CA ARG A 442 -17.87 -2.33 18.06
C ARG A 442 -17.74 -3.12 19.37
N GLY A 443 -18.55 -4.17 19.54
CA GLY A 443 -18.42 -5.10 20.66
C GLY A 443 -17.06 -5.79 20.68
N VAL A 444 -16.62 -6.33 19.53
CA VAL A 444 -15.29 -6.94 19.40
C VAL A 444 -14.16 -5.94 19.67
N MET A 445 -14.29 -4.70 19.19
CA MET A 445 -13.31 -3.64 19.46
C MET A 445 -13.19 -3.33 20.96
N ALA A 446 -14.32 -3.25 21.67
CA ALA A 446 -14.34 -3.00 23.11
C ALA A 446 -13.74 -4.18 23.91
N ASP A 447 -14.05 -5.41 23.50
CA ASP A 447 -13.47 -6.62 24.11
C ASP A 447 -11.95 -6.67 23.87
N TYR A 448 -11.50 -6.32 22.67
CA TYR A 448 -10.08 -6.26 22.32
C TYR A 448 -9.34 -5.20 23.14
N GLU A 449 -9.89 -4.00 23.26
CA GLU A 449 -9.33 -2.92 24.09
C GLU A 449 -9.22 -3.36 25.55
N LYS A 450 -10.26 -4.03 26.08
CA LYS A 450 -10.25 -4.58 27.44
C LYS A 450 -9.17 -5.63 27.64
N GLN A 451 -8.91 -6.49 26.64
CA GLN A 451 -7.93 -7.57 26.76
C GLN A 451 -6.48 -7.11 26.52
N THR A 452 -6.28 -6.09 25.69
CA THR A 452 -4.93 -5.67 25.26
C THR A 452 -4.48 -4.32 25.83
N GLY A 453 -5.42 -3.49 26.28
CA GLY A 453 -5.17 -2.08 26.62
C GLY A 453 -4.95 -1.18 25.39
N LEU A 454 -5.06 -1.72 24.18
CA LEU A 454 -4.89 -0.98 22.93
C LEU A 454 -6.25 -0.60 22.36
N LYS A 455 -6.49 0.70 22.16
CA LYS A 455 -7.72 1.19 21.54
C LYS A 455 -7.65 1.00 20.02
N PRO A 456 -8.52 0.17 19.41
CA PRO A 456 -8.49 -0.04 17.97
C PRO A 456 -9.18 1.09 17.20
N ASP A 457 -8.78 1.32 15.95
CA ASP A 457 -9.47 2.24 15.03
C ASP A 457 -10.33 1.46 14.04
N LEU A 458 -11.49 2.01 13.68
CA LEU A 458 -12.37 1.44 12.67
C LEU A 458 -12.29 2.25 11.38
N PHE A 459 -12.01 1.57 10.28
CA PHE A 459 -12.10 2.09 8.92
C PHE A 459 -13.34 1.56 8.25
N THR A 460 -14.21 2.47 7.83
CA THR A 460 -15.46 2.17 7.13
C THR A 460 -15.63 3.13 5.97
N GLY A 461 -16.34 2.71 4.94
CA GLY A 461 -16.58 3.56 3.79
C GLY A 461 -15.43 3.52 2.79
N SER A 462 -15.69 4.13 1.65
CA SER A 462 -14.79 4.11 0.51
C SER A 462 -14.86 5.44 -0.23
N SER A 463 -13.92 5.67 -1.14
CA SER A 463 -13.88 6.88 -1.94
C SER A 463 -13.31 6.63 -3.33
N PRO A 464 -13.43 7.58 -4.27
CA PRO A 464 -12.66 7.53 -5.51
C PRO A 464 -11.15 7.59 -5.22
N GLY A 465 -10.33 7.26 -6.22
CA GLY A 465 -8.89 7.43 -6.20
C GLY A 465 -8.44 8.89 -6.12
N ALA A 466 -7.27 9.17 -6.66
CA ALA A 466 -6.67 10.48 -6.57
C ALA A 466 -7.51 11.52 -7.33
N THR A 467 -7.72 12.68 -6.70
CA THR A 467 -8.40 13.82 -7.30
C THR A 467 -7.55 15.08 -7.18
N LEU A 468 -7.65 15.94 -8.19
CA LEU A 468 -7.00 17.24 -8.24
C LEU A 468 -8.08 18.31 -8.14
N SER A 469 -7.91 19.28 -7.23
CA SER A 469 -8.78 20.45 -7.18
C SER A 469 -8.41 21.43 -8.29
N GLU A 470 -9.36 22.28 -8.69
CA GLU A 470 -8.99 23.50 -9.40
C GLU A 470 -7.99 24.32 -8.57
N PRO A 471 -7.07 25.06 -9.22
CA PRO A 471 -6.12 25.90 -8.50
C PRO A 471 -6.89 26.92 -7.65
N ILE A 472 -6.56 26.99 -6.36
CA ILE A 472 -7.17 27.97 -5.46
C ILE A 472 -6.21 29.13 -5.25
N LYS A 473 -6.77 30.29 -4.91
CA LYS A 473 -6.02 31.43 -4.37
C LYS A 473 -6.45 31.63 -2.93
N LEU A 474 -5.50 31.63 -2.01
CA LEU A 474 -5.79 32.02 -0.63
C LEU A 474 -6.10 33.51 -0.62
N ALA A 475 -7.19 33.88 0.06
CA ALA A 475 -7.54 35.28 0.27
C ALA A 475 -6.45 35.96 1.11
N THR A 476 -6.17 37.23 0.81
CA THR A 476 -5.47 38.11 1.75
C THR A 476 -6.36 38.28 2.98
N VAL A 477 -5.85 37.84 4.14
CA VAL A 477 -6.46 38.09 5.45
C VAL A 477 -6.34 39.56 5.80
#